data_AF-A0A3Q8I1G6-F1
#
_entry.id   AF-A0A3Q8I1G6-F1
#
_cell.length_a   1.000
_cell.length_b   1.000
_cell.length_c   1.000
_cell.angle_alpha   90.00
_cell.angle_beta   90.00
_cell.angle_gamma   90.00
#
_symmetry.space_group_name_H-M   'P 1'
#
loop_
_entity.id
_entity.type
_entity.pdbx_description
1 polymer ?
#
loop_
_entity_poly.entity_id
_entity_poly.type
_entity_poly.pdbx_seq_one_letter_code
_entity_poly.pdbx_strand_id
1 'polypeptide(L)'
;MKKRMLGVGLLGLMACSQGSGNVTFTTYGEDFIEKEIPAEDFEDGWTVKYSKFLVTLGELKVADHGGEVAAESAGAKVFDVHKPGPVTVVRFSALPAADWDEVSYAIAPSASAEAGNVSAADVNLLKANGWSVYMEGTATKGAVTKRFAWGFPSNTLYEHCEHPDLGEGLTVPNGGEETVQLTIHGDHLFFDDLQSPDAKMRFDALAAADKLGISGADGEVTLEELAQVDLTELPAGQYGTGGAANVRNLRDFVTALVRTVGHFRGEGECSPRVR
;
A
#
# COMPACT_ATOMS: atom_id res chain seq x y z
N MET A 1 -14.16 -22.31 -78.68
CA MET A 1 -14.29 -21.22 -77.69
C MET A 1 -15.23 -21.68 -76.57
N LYS A 2 -14.71 -22.12 -75.43
CA LYS A 2 -15.50 -22.34 -74.19
C LYS A 2 -14.73 -21.69 -73.05
N LYS A 3 -15.31 -20.61 -72.51
CA LYS A 3 -14.71 -19.73 -71.49
C LYS A 3 -14.54 -20.51 -70.18
N ARG A 4 -13.32 -20.50 -69.64
CA ARG A 4 -13.02 -20.69 -68.22
C ARG A 4 -13.00 -19.30 -67.58
N MET A 5 -13.85 -19.01 -66.59
CA MET A 5 -13.64 -17.94 -65.60
C MET A 5 -14.25 -18.46 -64.29
N LEU A 6 -13.39 -18.88 -63.35
CA LEU A 6 -12.78 -18.10 -62.25
C LEU A 6 -13.80 -17.85 -61.13
N GLY A 7 -13.66 -18.66 -60.08
CA GLY A 7 -14.37 -18.49 -58.82
C GLY A 7 -13.83 -17.30 -58.05
N VAL A 8 -14.75 -16.61 -57.38
CA VAL A 8 -14.46 -15.62 -56.34
C VAL A 8 -14.89 -16.26 -55.03
N GLY A 9 -13.92 -16.83 -54.31
CA GLY A 9 -14.13 -17.23 -52.91
C GLY A 9 -14.04 -15.98 -52.05
N LEU A 10 -15.17 -15.52 -51.50
CA LEU A 10 -15.16 -14.59 -50.38
C LEU A 10 -14.63 -15.36 -49.16
N LEU A 11 -13.35 -15.19 -48.84
CA LEU A 11 -12.87 -15.41 -47.47
C LEU A 11 -13.40 -14.25 -46.63
N GLY A 12 -14.50 -14.48 -45.92
CA GLY A 12 -14.91 -13.60 -44.83
C GLY A 12 -13.89 -13.73 -43.70
N LEU A 13 -13.09 -12.68 -43.49
CA LEU A 13 -12.34 -12.49 -42.25
C LEU A 13 -13.36 -12.37 -41.11
N MET A 14 -13.58 -13.45 -40.36
CA MET A 14 -14.20 -13.32 -39.04
C MET A 14 -13.19 -12.62 -38.16
N ALA A 15 -13.31 -11.30 -38.01
CA ALA A 15 -12.75 -10.60 -36.88
C ALA A 15 -13.48 -11.15 -35.64
N CYS A 16 -12.82 -12.04 -34.89
CA CYS A 16 -13.25 -12.32 -33.52
C CYS A 16 -13.20 -10.98 -32.80
N SER A 17 -14.35 -10.38 -32.50
CA SER A 17 -14.40 -9.29 -31.53
C SER A 17 -13.91 -9.89 -30.22
N GLN A 18 -12.68 -9.58 -29.82
CA GLN A 18 -12.24 -9.85 -28.46
C GLN A 18 -13.24 -9.14 -27.53
N GLY A 19 -13.71 -9.87 -26.53
CA GLY A 19 -14.60 -9.32 -25.52
C GLY A 19 -13.98 -8.10 -24.85
N SER A 20 -14.79 -7.29 -24.19
CA SER A 20 -14.27 -6.25 -23.31
C SER A 20 -15.04 -6.16 -22.01
N GLY A 21 -14.36 -5.74 -20.97
CA GLY A 21 -14.90 -5.60 -19.61
C GLY A 21 -14.46 -4.29 -18.96
N ASN A 22 -14.97 -4.04 -17.77
CA ASN A 22 -14.55 -2.91 -16.94
C ASN A 22 -13.75 -3.41 -15.74
N VAL A 23 -12.76 -2.63 -15.32
CA VAL A 23 -11.99 -2.89 -14.10
C VAL A 23 -12.08 -1.66 -13.21
N THR A 24 -12.41 -1.85 -11.95
CA THR A 24 -12.45 -0.78 -10.95
C THR A 24 -11.47 -1.10 -9.84
N PHE A 25 -10.48 -0.22 -9.64
CA PHE A 25 -9.60 -0.28 -8.48
C PHE A 25 -10.22 0.50 -7.33
N THR A 26 -10.24 -0.11 -6.16
CA THR A 26 -10.69 0.48 -4.90
C THR A 26 -9.58 0.42 -3.87
N THR A 27 -9.67 1.19 -2.79
CA THR A 27 -8.77 1.11 -1.66
C THR A 27 -9.51 1.20 -0.34
N TYR A 28 -8.96 0.59 0.70
CA TYR A 28 -9.44 0.64 2.08
C TYR A 28 -8.29 0.27 3.01
N GLY A 29 -8.44 0.60 4.29
CA GLY A 29 -7.56 0.11 5.35
C GLY A 29 -8.16 -1.14 5.94
N GLU A 30 -7.31 -2.07 6.38
CA GLU A 30 -7.78 -3.22 7.13
C GLU A 30 -8.49 -2.83 8.45
N ASP A 31 -9.10 -3.81 9.12
CA ASP A 31 -9.82 -3.60 10.38
C ASP A 31 -8.95 -2.97 11.46
N PHE A 32 -7.65 -3.26 11.48
CA PHE A 32 -6.67 -2.63 12.39
C PHE A 32 -6.51 -1.13 12.17
N ILE A 33 -6.62 -0.67 10.92
CA ILE A 33 -6.62 0.77 10.60
C ILE A 33 -7.97 1.40 10.93
N GLU A 34 -9.08 0.76 10.55
CA GLU A 34 -10.42 1.35 10.70
C GLU A 34 -10.94 1.34 12.15
N LYS A 35 -10.45 0.40 12.99
CA LYS A 35 -10.96 0.16 14.35
C LYS A 35 -9.86 0.26 15.41
N GLU A 36 -9.11 -0.81 15.60
CA GLU A 36 -8.05 -0.94 16.59
C GLU A 36 -7.19 -2.17 16.31
N ILE A 37 -5.91 -2.10 16.64
CA ILE A 37 -5.07 -3.28 16.84
C ILE A 37 -5.18 -3.66 18.31
N PRO A 38 -5.77 -4.82 18.66
CA PRO A 38 -6.02 -5.21 20.03
C PRO A 38 -4.74 -5.66 20.75
N ALA A 39 -4.79 -5.70 22.08
CA ALA A 39 -3.60 -5.98 22.89
C ALA A 39 -3.04 -7.39 22.71
N GLU A 40 -3.89 -8.36 22.38
CA GLU A 40 -3.48 -9.75 22.12
C GLU A 40 -2.59 -9.92 20.89
N ASP A 41 -2.64 -8.99 19.93
CA ASP A 41 -1.81 -9.06 18.72
C ASP A 41 -0.41 -8.45 18.94
N PHE A 42 -0.23 -7.67 20.01
CA PHE A 42 1.07 -7.16 20.43
C PHE A 42 1.72 -8.07 21.47
N GLU A 43 2.97 -8.46 21.24
CA GLU A 43 3.74 -9.28 22.19
C GLU A 43 3.96 -8.60 23.54
N ASP A 44 3.93 -7.27 23.54
CA ASP A 44 4.09 -6.45 24.72
C ASP A 44 2.76 -5.85 25.22
N GLY A 45 1.62 -6.27 24.68
CA GLY A 45 0.29 -5.99 25.23
C GLY A 45 -0.18 -4.54 25.07
N TRP A 46 0.27 -3.85 24.03
CA TRP A 46 -0.23 -2.53 23.66
C TRP A 46 -1.48 -2.64 22.79
N THR A 47 -2.40 -1.69 22.92
CA THR A 47 -3.49 -1.47 21.96
C THR A 47 -3.19 -0.22 21.17
N VAL A 48 -3.36 -0.26 19.85
CA VAL A 48 -3.22 0.91 18.97
C VAL A 48 -4.56 1.26 18.33
N LYS A 49 -4.87 2.56 18.30
CA LYS A 49 -5.99 3.11 17.53
C LYS A 49 -5.51 4.25 16.67
N TYR A 50 -5.74 4.15 15.37
CA TYR A 50 -5.52 5.27 14.46
C TYR A 50 -6.67 6.26 14.56
N SER A 51 -6.37 7.53 14.33
CA SER A 51 -7.36 8.59 14.12
C SER A 51 -7.32 9.16 12.70
N LYS A 52 -6.27 8.82 11.94
CA LYS A 52 -6.06 9.21 10.54
C LYS A 52 -5.00 8.31 9.92
N PHE A 53 -5.21 7.89 8.68
CA PHE A 53 -4.21 7.16 7.92
C PHE A 53 -4.30 7.58 6.45
N LEU A 54 -3.42 8.48 6.04
CA LEU A 54 -3.37 9.03 4.69
C LEU A 54 -2.37 8.27 3.82
N VAL A 55 -2.78 7.89 2.61
CA VAL A 55 -1.91 7.30 1.58
C VAL A 55 -2.08 8.03 0.25
N THR A 56 -0.97 8.30 -0.44
CA THR A 56 -0.96 8.81 -1.81
C THR A 56 -0.80 7.65 -2.78
N LEU A 57 -1.89 7.25 -3.42
CA LEU A 57 -1.91 6.16 -4.40
C LEU A 57 -1.88 6.73 -5.82
N GLY A 58 -1.10 6.11 -6.71
CA GLY A 58 -1.04 6.48 -8.12
C GLY A 58 -0.34 5.43 -8.97
N GLU A 59 -0.03 5.80 -10.22
CA GLU A 59 0.73 4.96 -11.16
C GLU A 59 0.17 3.55 -11.36
N LEU A 60 -1.16 3.44 -11.33
CA LEU A 60 -1.85 2.20 -11.57
C LEU A 60 -1.65 1.76 -13.01
N LYS A 61 -1.24 0.52 -13.20
CA LYS A 61 -1.01 -0.09 -14.52
C LYS A 61 -1.51 -1.52 -14.53
N VAL A 62 -2.17 -1.87 -15.63
CA VAL A 62 -2.58 -3.24 -15.97
C VAL A 62 -1.92 -3.58 -17.30
N ALA A 63 -1.07 -4.59 -17.27
CA ALA A 63 -0.27 -5.03 -18.41
C ALA A 63 -0.13 -6.54 -18.41
N ASP A 64 0.49 -7.08 -19.46
CA ASP A 64 0.96 -8.46 -19.50
C ASP A 64 2.48 -8.56 -19.34
N HIS A 65 3.00 -9.77 -19.12
CA HIS A 65 4.43 -10.07 -19.04
C HIS A 65 5.20 -9.74 -20.33
N GLY A 66 4.50 -9.61 -21.46
CA GLY A 66 5.05 -9.17 -22.74
C GLY A 66 5.25 -7.64 -22.83
N GLY A 67 4.69 -6.89 -21.88
CA GLY A 67 4.72 -5.43 -21.83
C GLY A 67 3.58 -4.75 -22.58
N GLU A 68 2.58 -5.50 -23.07
CA GLU A 68 1.35 -4.90 -23.60
C GLU A 68 0.57 -4.26 -22.45
N VAL A 69 0.25 -2.97 -22.58
CA VAL A 69 -0.47 -2.21 -21.56
C VAL A 69 -1.95 -2.14 -21.93
N ALA A 70 -2.80 -2.74 -21.12
CA ALA A 70 -4.25 -2.63 -21.25
C ALA A 70 -4.76 -1.26 -20.77
N ALA A 71 -4.20 -0.80 -19.64
CA ALA A 71 -4.65 0.39 -18.97
C ALA A 71 -3.55 0.98 -18.08
N GLU A 72 -3.52 2.31 -17.99
CA GLU A 72 -2.68 3.02 -17.03
C GLU A 72 -3.35 4.31 -16.53
N SER A 73 -3.02 4.70 -15.30
CA SER A 73 -3.39 5.97 -14.72
C SER A 73 -2.19 6.57 -13.97
N ALA A 74 -1.61 7.63 -14.55
CA ALA A 74 -0.49 8.35 -13.94
C ALA A 74 -0.93 9.34 -12.83
N GLY A 75 -2.23 9.59 -12.68
CA GLY A 75 -2.75 10.50 -11.67
C GLY A 75 -2.59 9.94 -10.26
N ALA A 76 -2.08 10.75 -9.33
CA ALA A 76 -2.00 10.40 -7.92
C ALA A 76 -3.16 11.01 -7.14
N LYS A 77 -3.71 10.27 -6.18
CA LYS A 77 -4.78 10.73 -5.29
C LYS A 77 -4.45 10.38 -3.85
N VAL A 78 -4.86 11.24 -2.93
CA VAL A 78 -4.73 11.02 -1.48
C VAL A 78 -6.01 10.41 -0.94
N PHE A 79 -5.87 9.34 -0.16
CA PHE A 79 -6.97 8.67 0.52
C PHE A 79 -6.72 8.62 2.03
N ASP A 80 -7.77 8.80 2.82
CA ASP A 80 -7.79 8.51 4.24
C ASP A 80 -8.43 7.13 4.41
N VAL A 81 -7.60 6.14 4.68
CA VAL A 81 -7.96 4.72 4.80
C VAL A 81 -8.33 4.33 6.22
N HIS A 82 -8.29 5.26 7.17
CA HIS A 82 -8.98 5.10 8.46
C HIS A 82 -10.50 5.25 8.33
N LYS A 83 -10.98 6.00 7.33
CA LYS A 83 -12.41 6.05 7.04
C LYS A 83 -12.86 4.70 6.47
N PRO A 84 -14.00 4.15 6.92
CA PRO A 84 -14.54 2.91 6.39
C PRO A 84 -14.60 2.90 4.87
N GLY A 85 -13.92 1.95 4.25
CA GLY A 85 -13.91 1.72 2.81
C GLY A 85 -14.95 0.70 2.35
N PRO A 86 -14.83 0.18 1.10
CA PRO A 86 -13.87 0.58 0.07
C PRO A 86 -14.26 1.87 -0.68
N VAL A 87 -13.25 2.64 -1.12
CA VAL A 87 -13.43 3.84 -1.96
C VAL A 87 -12.76 3.68 -3.33
N THR A 88 -13.39 4.19 -4.39
CA THR A 88 -12.87 4.06 -5.76
C THR A 88 -11.61 4.91 -5.98
N VAL A 89 -10.56 4.27 -6.49
CA VAL A 89 -9.31 4.94 -6.92
C VAL A 89 -9.42 5.36 -8.38
N VAL A 90 -9.68 4.40 -9.26
CA VAL A 90 -9.83 4.60 -10.71
C VAL A 90 -10.73 3.52 -11.31
N ARG A 91 -11.41 3.86 -12.40
CA ARG A 91 -12.16 2.92 -13.23
C ARG A 91 -11.60 2.93 -14.64
N PHE A 92 -11.29 1.75 -15.16
CA PHE A 92 -10.96 1.52 -16.56
C PHE A 92 -12.15 0.85 -17.24
N SER A 93 -12.51 1.33 -18.42
CA SER A 93 -13.68 0.85 -19.15
C SER A 93 -13.28 0.25 -20.50
N ALA A 94 -14.01 -0.77 -20.93
CA ALA A 94 -13.81 -1.45 -22.20
C ALA A 94 -12.37 -1.96 -22.41
N LEU A 95 -11.75 -2.49 -21.35
CA LEU A 95 -10.47 -3.19 -21.46
C LEU A 95 -10.63 -4.51 -22.21
N PRO A 96 -9.65 -4.95 -23.01
CA PRO A 96 -9.72 -6.26 -23.66
C PRO A 96 -9.88 -7.37 -22.62
N ALA A 97 -10.84 -8.26 -22.84
CA ALA A 97 -11.10 -9.41 -21.98
C ALA A 97 -9.98 -10.43 -22.14
N ALA A 98 -9.15 -10.54 -21.11
CA ALA A 98 -7.98 -11.40 -21.02
C ALA A 98 -7.52 -11.49 -19.55
N ASP A 99 -6.62 -12.41 -19.28
CA ASP A 99 -5.81 -12.40 -18.08
C ASP A 99 -4.65 -11.42 -18.28
N TRP A 100 -4.44 -10.54 -17.31
CA TRP A 100 -3.38 -9.54 -17.28
C TRP A 100 -2.55 -9.79 -16.02
N ASP A 101 -1.41 -10.45 -16.21
CA ASP A 101 -0.54 -10.97 -15.15
C ASP A 101 0.39 -9.91 -14.55
N GLU A 102 0.48 -8.72 -15.15
CA GLU A 102 1.34 -7.63 -14.68
C GLU A 102 0.52 -6.43 -14.19
N VAL A 103 0.20 -6.43 -12.90
CA VAL A 103 -0.44 -5.29 -12.22
C VAL A 103 0.58 -4.57 -11.34
N SER A 104 0.59 -3.24 -11.41
CA SER A 104 1.40 -2.40 -10.53
C SER A 104 0.69 -1.14 -10.06
N TYR A 105 1.09 -0.61 -8.92
CA TYR A 105 0.69 0.71 -8.41
C TYR A 105 1.79 1.29 -7.53
N ALA A 106 1.72 2.58 -7.21
CA ALA A 106 2.68 3.24 -6.33
C ALA A 106 1.99 3.84 -5.11
N ILE A 107 2.67 3.73 -3.96
CA ILE A 107 2.49 4.65 -2.82
C ILE A 107 3.71 5.56 -2.81
N ALA A 108 3.53 6.78 -3.31
CA ALA A 108 4.65 7.69 -3.58
C ALA A 108 4.24 9.16 -3.39
N PRO A 109 5.17 10.05 -3.01
CA PRO A 109 4.86 11.46 -2.86
C PRO A 109 4.54 12.07 -4.22
N SER A 110 3.54 12.95 -4.29
CA SER A 110 3.19 13.61 -5.55
C SER A 110 2.78 15.06 -5.34
N ALA A 111 3.51 15.98 -5.96
CA ALA A 111 3.18 17.42 -5.97
C ALA A 111 1.85 17.70 -6.71
N SER A 112 1.45 16.83 -7.63
CA SER A 112 0.20 16.93 -8.39
C SER A 112 -0.94 16.13 -7.78
N ALA A 113 -0.76 15.48 -6.63
CA ALA A 113 -1.80 14.64 -6.02
C ALA A 113 -3.15 15.37 -5.87
N GLU A 114 -4.24 14.69 -6.20
CA GLU A 114 -5.61 15.20 -6.03
C GLU A 114 -6.27 14.60 -4.80
N ALA A 115 -7.41 15.14 -4.39
CA ALA A 115 -8.19 14.55 -3.31
C ALA A 115 -8.93 13.29 -3.81
N GLY A 116 -8.77 12.17 -3.11
CA GLY A 116 -9.66 11.01 -3.18
C GLY A 116 -10.85 11.23 -2.26
N ASN A 117 -10.81 10.64 -1.05
CA ASN A 117 -11.85 10.79 0.00
C ASN A 117 -11.40 11.73 1.15
N VAL A 118 -10.44 12.62 0.90
CA VAL A 118 -9.82 13.50 1.90
C VAL A 118 -10.15 14.97 1.70
N SER A 119 -9.84 15.79 2.72
CA SER A 119 -9.97 17.24 2.60
C SER A 119 -8.82 17.85 1.79
N ALA A 120 -9.00 19.08 1.29
CA ALA A 120 -7.90 19.82 0.67
C ALA A 120 -6.73 20.09 1.64
N ALA A 121 -7.00 20.18 2.95
CA ALA A 121 -5.97 20.34 3.96
C ALA A 121 -5.07 19.11 4.07
N ASP A 122 -5.64 17.90 4.00
CA ASP A 122 -4.90 16.64 4.01
C ASP A 122 -3.99 16.50 2.77
N VAL A 123 -4.51 16.86 1.60
CA VAL A 123 -3.71 16.88 0.36
C VAL A 123 -2.54 17.86 0.51
N ASN A 124 -2.80 19.07 1.03
CA ASN A 124 -1.77 20.08 1.23
C ASN A 124 -0.73 19.65 2.27
N LEU A 125 -1.14 18.95 3.32
CA LEU A 125 -0.24 18.41 4.34
C LEU A 125 0.80 17.47 3.71
N LEU A 126 0.36 16.47 2.95
CA LEU A 126 1.26 15.52 2.28
C LEU A 126 2.16 16.22 1.26
N LYS A 127 1.60 17.11 0.44
CA LYS A 127 2.36 17.85 -0.57
C LYS A 127 3.44 18.74 0.03
N ALA A 128 3.09 19.51 1.07
CA ALA A 128 4.01 20.47 1.69
C ALA A 128 5.21 19.78 2.33
N ASN A 129 5.03 18.56 2.85
CA ASN A 129 6.08 17.81 3.51
C ASN A 129 6.74 16.75 2.60
N GLY A 130 6.27 16.59 1.37
CA GLY A 130 6.77 15.56 0.45
C GLY A 130 6.51 14.14 0.95
N TRP A 131 5.37 13.92 1.62
CA TRP A 131 4.99 12.62 2.16
C TRP A 131 4.10 11.84 1.21
N SER A 132 4.22 10.52 1.24
CA SER A 132 3.32 9.57 0.58
C SER A 132 2.38 8.89 1.56
N VAL A 133 2.84 8.74 2.81
CA VAL A 133 2.09 8.12 3.90
C VAL A 133 2.15 9.03 5.11
N TYR A 134 1.02 9.20 5.78
CA TYR A 134 0.93 9.92 7.05
C TYR A 134 -0.08 9.25 7.95
N MET A 135 0.21 9.09 9.24
CA MET A 135 -0.76 8.58 10.20
C MET A 135 -0.68 9.31 11.53
N GLU A 136 -1.81 9.27 12.23
CA GLU A 136 -1.96 9.71 13.60
C GLU A 136 -2.66 8.61 14.40
N GLY A 137 -2.27 8.45 15.67
CA GLY A 137 -2.93 7.51 16.53
C GLY A 137 -2.49 7.58 17.99
N THR A 138 -3.07 6.68 18.77
CA THR A 138 -2.76 6.48 20.18
C THR A 138 -2.43 5.02 20.46
N ALA A 139 -1.41 4.79 21.26
CA ALA A 139 -1.05 3.49 21.79
C ALA A 139 -1.27 3.49 23.32
N THR A 140 -1.88 2.42 23.86
CA THR A 140 -2.17 2.30 25.29
C THR A 140 -1.74 0.96 25.87
N LYS A 141 -1.20 0.99 27.11
CA LYS A 141 -0.84 -0.20 27.90
C LYS A 141 -1.10 0.09 29.38
N GLY A 142 -2.14 -0.52 29.93
CA GLY A 142 -2.60 -0.22 31.29
C GLY A 142 -2.95 1.26 31.45
N ALA A 143 -2.26 1.97 32.35
CA ALA A 143 -2.46 3.41 32.58
C ALA A 143 -1.57 4.30 31.68
N VAL A 144 -0.71 3.73 30.84
CA VAL A 144 0.18 4.47 29.94
C VAL A 144 -0.52 4.71 28.61
N THR A 145 -0.45 5.94 28.12
CA THR A 145 -0.91 6.33 26.79
C THR A 145 0.17 7.12 26.09
N LYS A 146 0.44 6.79 24.83
CA LYS A 146 1.31 7.52 23.92
C LYS A 146 0.52 7.96 22.70
N ARG A 147 0.82 9.13 22.17
CA ARG A 147 0.34 9.61 20.87
C ARG A 147 1.45 9.48 19.85
N PHE A 148 1.11 9.38 18.58
CA PHE A 148 2.07 9.49 17.49
C PHE A 148 1.42 10.19 16.29
N ALA A 149 2.25 10.92 15.55
CA ALA A 149 1.91 11.54 14.28
C ALA A 149 3.14 11.45 13.37
N TRP A 150 3.11 10.56 12.38
CA TRP A 150 4.28 10.25 11.56
C TRP A 150 3.98 10.45 10.08
N GLY A 151 4.90 11.12 9.39
CA GLY A 151 4.86 11.32 7.95
C GLY A 151 6.09 10.74 7.27
N PHE A 152 5.89 9.97 6.20
CA PHE A 152 6.95 9.25 5.50
C PHE A 152 7.03 9.69 4.03
N PRO A 153 8.23 10.02 3.52
CA PRO A 153 8.46 10.37 2.12
C PRO A 153 8.71 9.14 1.24
N SER A 154 8.25 7.95 1.66
CA SER A 154 8.55 6.69 0.96
C SER A 154 8.03 6.72 -0.47
N ASN A 155 8.88 6.35 -1.43
CA ASN A 155 8.53 6.22 -2.84
C ASN A 155 8.62 4.74 -3.21
N THR A 156 7.50 4.04 -3.07
CA THR A 156 7.42 2.59 -3.28
C THR A 156 6.55 2.30 -4.49
N LEU A 157 7.12 1.59 -5.46
CA LEU A 157 6.37 0.91 -6.50
C LEU A 157 6.07 -0.52 -6.04
N TYR A 158 4.83 -0.94 -6.16
CA TYR A 158 4.36 -2.30 -5.94
C TYR A 158 4.15 -2.91 -7.33
N GLU A 159 4.96 -3.89 -7.70
CA GLU A 159 4.96 -4.54 -9.02
C GLU A 159 4.77 -6.05 -8.88
N HIS A 160 4.38 -6.74 -9.96
CA HIS A 160 4.10 -8.18 -9.94
C HIS A 160 3.06 -8.56 -8.85
N CYS A 161 1.95 -7.83 -8.79
CA CYS A 161 0.92 -8.07 -7.80
C CYS A 161 0.21 -9.42 -8.02
N GLU A 162 0.08 -10.22 -6.97
CA GLU A 162 -0.52 -11.54 -7.00
C GLU A 162 -1.37 -11.79 -5.74
N HIS A 163 -2.24 -12.79 -5.80
CA HIS A 163 -2.97 -13.27 -4.64
C HIS A 163 -2.88 -14.81 -4.57
N PRO A 164 -2.57 -15.42 -3.42
CA PRO A 164 -2.35 -16.87 -3.31
C PRO A 164 -3.45 -17.74 -3.91
N ASP A 165 -4.72 -17.32 -3.75
CA ASP A 165 -5.88 -18.06 -4.26
C ASP A 165 -6.34 -17.65 -5.67
N LEU A 166 -5.94 -16.47 -6.18
CA LEU A 166 -6.44 -15.91 -7.44
C LEU A 166 -5.37 -15.87 -8.55
N GLY A 167 -4.10 -16.03 -8.20
CA GLY A 167 -2.96 -15.95 -9.11
C GLY A 167 -2.44 -14.53 -9.33
N GLU A 168 -1.63 -14.39 -10.38
CA GLU A 168 -0.98 -13.15 -10.79
C GLU A 168 -2.00 -12.17 -11.41
N GLY A 169 -1.90 -10.90 -11.02
CA GLY A 169 -2.63 -9.79 -11.62
C GLY A 169 -4.15 -9.86 -11.53
N LEU A 170 -4.84 -9.74 -12.67
CA LEU A 170 -6.30 -9.74 -12.75
C LEU A 170 -6.82 -10.33 -14.06
N THR A 171 -8.07 -10.82 -14.01
CA THR A 171 -8.82 -11.19 -15.21
C THR A 171 -9.82 -10.10 -15.57
N VAL A 172 -9.74 -9.57 -16.80
CA VAL A 172 -10.80 -8.72 -17.35
C VAL A 172 -11.89 -9.62 -17.92
N PRO A 173 -13.15 -9.53 -17.43
CA PRO A 173 -14.21 -10.40 -17.91
C PRO A 173 -14.68 -10.02 -19.31
N ASN A 174 -15.20 -10.99 -20.06
CA ASN A 174 -15.89 -10.73 -21.33
C ASN A 174 -17.31 -10.19 -21.05
N GLY A 175 -17.40 -8.87 -20.91
CA GLY A 175 -18.57 -8.16 -20.40
C GLY A 175 -18.59 -8.10 -18.87
N GLY A 176 -19.29 -7.11 -18.32
CA GLY A 176 -19.40 -6.92 -16.87
C GLY A 176 -18.26 -6.09 -16.27
N GLU A 177 -18.00 -6.33 -14.99
CA GLU A 177 -17.06 -5.56 -14.17
C GLU A 177 -16.28 -6.47 -13.22
N GLU A 178 -14.99 -6.20 -13.11
CA GLU A 178 -14.09 -6.75 -12.10
C GLU A 178 -13.71 -5.64 -11.11
N THR A 179 -13.73 -5.95 -9.81
CA THR A 179 -13.27 -5.02 -8.76
C THR A 179 -12.00 -5.55 -8.13
N VAL A 180 -10.98 -4.70 -8.11
CA VAL A 180 -9.68 -4.98 -7.50
C VAL A 180 -9.49 -4.07 -6.31
N GLN A 181 -9.05 -4.64 -5.18
CA GLN A 181 -8.82 -3.88 -3.96
C GLN A 181 -7.33 -3.66 -3.75
N LEU A 182 -6.93 -2.42 -3.48
CA LEU A 182 -5.61 -2.05 -2.98
C LEU A 182 -5.76 -1.85 -1.48
N THR A 183 -5.35 -2.85 -0.70
CA THR A 183 -5.58 -2.88 0.74
C THR A 183 -4.38 -2.27 1.45
N ILE A 184 -4.61 -1.50 2.51
CA ILE A 184 -3.55 -0.92 3.32
C ILE A 184 -3.55 -1.60 4.69
N HIS A 185 -2.40 -2.11 5.07
CA HIS A 185 -2.13 -2.81 6.33
C HIS A 185 -1.34 -1.90 7.28
N GLY A 186 -1.86 -1.65 8.47
CA GLY A 186 -1.33 -0.68 9.43
C GLY A 186 -0.44 -1.31 10.49
N ASP A 187 -0.74 -2.57 10.85
CA ASP A 187 0.04 -3.43 11.74
C ASP A 187 1.52 -3.56 11.34
N HIS A 188 1.81 -3.55 10.03
CA HIS A 188 3.16 -3.58 9.48
C HIS A 188 4.10 -2.55 10.13
N LEU A 189 3.59 -1.37 10.54
CA LEU A 189 4.40 -0.33 11.20
C LEU A 189 4.99 -0.76 12.54
N PHE A 190 4.47 -1.82 13.14
CA PHE A 190 4.81 -2.28 14.48
C PHE A 190 5.51 -3.64 14.49
N PHE A 191 5.76 -4.24 13.33
CA PHE A 191 6.55 -5.46 13.24
C PHE A 191 7.96 -5.27 13.80
N ASP A 192 8.48 -6.35 14.36
CA ASP A 192 9.82 -6.42 14.95
C ASP A 192 10.85 -7.06 14.00
N ASP A 193 10.45 -7.46 12.79
CA ASP A 193 11.36 -7.98 11.76
C ASP A 193 10.97 -7.45 10.37
N LEU A 194 11.95 -7.11 9.54
CA LEU A 194 11.75 -6.58 8.19
C LEU A 194 11.54 -7.66 7.11
N GLN A 195 11.78 -8.94 7.42
CA GLN A 195 11.83 -10.01 6.43
C GLN A 195 11.15 -11.31 6.89
N SER A 196 11.05 -11.52 8.20
CA SER A 196 10.44 -12.73 8.75
C SER A 196 8.93 -12.74 8.55
N PRO A 197 8.34 -13.81 7.99
CA PRO A 197 6.89 -13.97 7.97
C PRO A 197 6.31 -14.23 9.39
N ASP A 198 7.17 -14.55 10.36
CA ASP A 198 6.81 -14.73 11.77
C ASP A 198 7.07 -13.45 12.60
N ALA A 199 7.19 -12.29 11.95
CA ALA A 199 7.38 -11.01 12.62
C ALA A 199 6.24 -10.76 13.62
N LYS A 200 6.59 -10.16 14.76
CA LYS A 200 5.64 -9.88 15.83
C LYS A 200 5.43 -8.38 15.97
N MET A 201 4.24 -7.97 16.37
CA MET A 201 4.00 -6.56 16.71
C MET A 201 4.52 -6.19 18.10
N ARG A 202 5.17 -5.03 18.17
CA ARG A 202 5.74 -4.46 19.41
C ARG A 202 5.64 -2.94 19.45
N PHE A 203 5.45 -2.38 20.64
CA PHE A 203 5.41 -0.94 20.86
C PHE A 203 6.24 -0.46 22.06
N ASP A 204 6.77 -1.34 22.93
CA ASP A 204 7.54 -0.97 24.13
C ASP A 204 8.75 -0.08 23.79
N ALA A 205 9.51 -0.42 22.75
CA ALA A 205 10.69 0.37 22.34
C ALA A 205 10.29 1.73 21.75
N LEU A 206 9.18 1.77 20.99
CA LEU A 206 8.61 3.00 20.44
C LEU A 206 8.14 3.93 21.57
N ALA A 207 7.37 3.41 22.53
CA ALA A 207 6.91 4.15 23.69
C ALA A 207 8.04 4.65 24.59
N ALA A 208 9.14 3.89 24.71
CA ALA A 208 10.29 4.27 25.50
C ALA A 208 11.11 5.41 24.88
N ALA A 209 10.96 5.66 23.57
CA ALA A 209 11.67 6.71 22.84
C ALA A 209 11.20 8.13 23.19
N ASP A 210 9.94 8.31 23.62
CA ASP A 210 9.33 9.61 24.00
C ASP A 210 10.15 10.40 25.06
N LYS A 211 11.08 9.76 25.78
CA LYS A 211 11.97 10.48 26.72
C LYS A 211 13.19 11.12 26.06
N LEU A 212 13.46 10.85 24.78
CA LEU A 212 14.71 11.18 24.09
C LEU A 212 14.63 12.49 23.29
N GLY A 213 13.45 13.09 23.17
CA GLY A 213 13.23 14.33 22.46
C GLY A 213 13.74 15.54 23.24
N ILE A 214 13.77 16.70 22.57
CA ILE A 214 14.17 17.97 23.19
C ILE A 214 13.23 18.35 24.35
N SER A 215 11.96 17.98 24.23
CA SER A 215 10.92 18.21 25.25
C SER A 215 11.01 17.24 26.44
N GLY A 216 11.79 16.15 26.33
CA GLY A 216 11.68 14.99 27.21
C GLY A 216 10.31 14.31 27.08
N ALA A 217 9.96 13.45 28.05
CA ALA A 217 8.71 12.69 28.01
C ALA A 217 7.47 13.60 28.09
N ASP A 218 6.79 13.78 26.95
CA ASP A 218 5.57 14.59 26.82
C ASP A 218 4.34 13.75 26.36
N GLY A 219 4.56 12.44 26.17
CA GLY A 219 3.55 11.48 25.79
C GLY A 219 3.33 11.40 24.28
N GLU A 220 4.19 11.99 23.47
CA GLU A 220 4.16 11.91 22.01
C GLU A 220 5.44 11.22 21.52
N VAL A 221 5.29 10.14 20.74
CA VAL A 221 6.41 9.45 20.13
C VAL A 221 6.65 10.08 18.75
N THR A 222 7.78 10.76 18.59
CA THR A 222 8.17 11.44 17.35
C THR A 222 9.18 10.63 16.53
N LEU A 223 9.25 10.84 15.22
CA LEU A 223 10.30 10.21 14.39
C LEU A 223 11.71 10.66 14.81
N GLU A 224 11.85 11.87 15.34
CA GLU A 224 13.11 12.43 15.85
C GLU A 224 13.61 11.68 17.09
N GLU A 225 12.69 11.26 17.96
CA GLU A 225 13.00 10.39 19.10
C GLU A 225 13.36 8.97 18.69
N LEU A 226 12.60 8.39 17.75
CA LEU A 226 12.91 7.06 17.22
C LEU A 226 14.30 7.03 16.57
N ALA A 227 14.76 8.15 16.00
CA ALA A 227 16.11 8.26 15.43
C ALA A 227 17.23 8.20 16.48
N GLN A 228 16.92 8.46 17.77
CA GLN A 228 17.89 8.39 18.86
C GLN A 228 18.03 6.97 19.44
N VAL A 229 17.19 6.01 19.05
CA VAL A 229 17.25 4.63 19.56
C VAL A 229 18.02 3.76 18.57
N ASP A 230 19.30 3.51 18.85
CA ASP A 230 20.10 2.57 18.07
C ASP A 230 19.60 1.13 18.30
N LEU A 231 19.41 0.37 17.22
CA LEU A 231 18.89 -1.00 17.31
C LEU A 231 19.82 -1.93 18.10
N THR A 232 21.11 -1.61 18.19
CA THR A 232 22.08 -2.38 18.98
C THR A 232 21.93 -2.21 20.49
N GLU A 233 21.17 -1.20 20.94
CA GLU A 233 20.83 -0.98 22.35
C GLU A 233 19.56 -1.73 22.78
N LEU A 234 18.81 -2.27 21.81
CA LEU A 234 17.62 -3.07 22.06
C LEU A 234 17.97 -4.55 22.29
N PRO A 235 17.07 -5.35 22.91
CA PRO A 235 17.31 -6.77 23.11
C PRO A 235 17.73 -7.47 21.82
N ALA A 236 18.83 -8.23 21.90
CA ALA A 236 19.40 -8.90 20.73
C ALA A 236 18.38 -9.82 20.06
N GLY A 237 18.24 -9.68 18.73
CA GLY A 237 17.31 -10.47 17.93
C GLY A 237 15.86 -10.02 17.98
N GLN A 238 15.52 -8.93 18.69
CA GLN A 238 14.17 -8.39 18.71
C GLN A 238 13.84 -7.55 17.48
N TYR A 239 14.79 -6.76 16.97
CA TYR A 239 14.58 -5.91 15.78
C TYR A 239 15.41 -6.43 14.60
N GLY A 240 14.85 -7.36 13.84
CA GLY A 240 15.52 -8.03 12.73
C GLY A 240 15.56 -7.17 11.47
N THR A 241 16.75 -6.75 11.04
CA THR A 241 16.93 -5.94 9.83
C THR A 241 17.18 -6.77 8.57
N GLY A 242 17.40 -8.07 8.72
CA GLY A 242 17.75 -8.96 7.62
C GLY A 242 18.95 -8.43 6.81
N GLY A 243 18.75 -8.26 5.51
CA GLY A 243 19.76 -7.69 4.59
C GLY A 243 19.87 -6.16 4.57
N ALA A 244 19.04 -5.43 5.33
CA ALA A 244 18.94 -3.97 5.25
C ALA A 244 20.05 -3.26 6.04
N ALA A 245 21.26 -3.20 5.47
CA ALA A 245 22.45 -2.63 6.11
C ALA A 245 22.34 -1.12 6.45
N ASN A 246 21.37 -0.41 5.89
CA ASN A 246 21.12 1.01 6.13
C ASN A 246 20.10 1.27 7.26
N VAL A 247 19.54 0.23 7.89
CA VAL A 247 18.60 0.37 9.00
C VAL A 247 19.36 0.27 10.31
N ARG A 248 19.48 1.40 11.04
CA ARG A 248 20.34 1.50 12.24
C ARG A 248 19.61 1.89 13.52
N ASN A 249 18.54 2.64 13.40
CA ASN A 249 17.73 3.10 14.53
C ASN A 249 16.24 2.78 14.29
N LEU A 250 15.40 3.01 15.30
CA LEU A 250 13.97 2.76 15.19
C LEU A 250 13.29 3.60 14.09
N ARG A 251 13.74 4.83 13.82
CA ARG A 251 13.19 5.65 12.72
C ARG A 251 13.45 4.98 11.37
N ASP A 252 14.67 4.51 11.14
CA ASP A 252 15.01 3.79 9.90
C ASP A 252 14.16 2.52 9.77
N PHE A 253 13.95 1.82 10.89
CA PHE A 253 13.18 0.57 10.95
C PHE A 253 11.72 0.78 10.56
N VAL A 254 11.02 1.71 11.22
CA VAL A 254 9.61 2.03 10.87
C VAL A 254 9.49 2.63 9.46
N THR A 255 10.51 3.36 8.99
CA THR A 255 10.58 3.86 7.60
C THR A 255 10.80 2.74 6.58
N ALA A 256 11.42 1.62 6.96
CA ALA A 256 11.51 0.44 6.11
C ALA A 256 10.16 -0.30 6.06
N LEU A 257 9.54 -0.49 7.23
CA LEU A 257 8.23 -1.14 7.35
C LEU A 257 7.11 -0.43 6.58
N VAL A 258 7.09 0.91 6.57
CA VAL A 258 6.04 1.67 5.84
C VAL A 258 6.00 1.34 4.34
N ARG A 259 7.06 0.76 3.77
CA ARG A 259 7.12 0.34 2.36
C ARG A 259 6.37 -0.96 2.07
N THR A 260 5.92 -1.64 3.12
CA THR A 260 5.27 -2.96 3.05
C THR A 260 3.77 -2.89 3.33
N VAL A 261 3.24 -1.70 3.64
CA VAL A 261 1.83 -1.50 4.01
C VAL A 261 0.85 -1.72 2.86
N GLY A 262 1.32 -1.68 1.61
CA GLY A 262 0.47 -1.83 0.43
C GLY A 262 0.29 -3.30 0.06
N HIS A 263 -0.97 -3.74 -0.01
CA HIS A 263 -1.39 -5.08 -0.39
C HIS A 263 -2.38 -5.07 -1.56
N PHE A 264 -2.60 -6.24 -2.14
CA PHE A 264 -3.41 -6.50 -3.32
C PHE A 264 -4.52 -7.51 -3.02
N ARG A 265 -5.78 -7.15 -3.32
CA ARG A 265 -6.96 -8.02 -3.15
C ARG A 265 -7.10 -8.62 -1.74
N GLY A 266 -6.91 -7.81 -0.70
CA GLY A 266 -6.90 -8.25 0.70
C GLY A 266 -5.47 -8.53 1.17
N GLU A 267 -5.10 -9.80 1.19
CA GLU A 267 -3.81 -10.34 1.69
C GLU A 267 -2.82 -10.70 0.56
N GLY A 268 -3.19 -10.44 -0.69
CA GLY A 268 -2.27 -10.65 -1.81
C GLY A 268 -1.12 -9.65 -1.75
N GLU A 269 0.03 -10.06 -2.26
CA GLU A 269 1.26 -9.31 -2.18
C GLU A 269 1.62 -8.70 -3.54
N CYS A 270 2.49 -7.70 -3.51
CA CYS A 270 3.22 -7.26 -4.67
C CYS A 270 4.70 -7.18 -4.27
N SER A 271 5.60 -7.31 -5.24
CA SER A 271 7.02 -7.04 -5.04
C SER A 271 7.27 -5.54 -4.82
N PRO A 272 7.69 -5.10 -3.62
CA PRO A 272 7.92 -3.68 -3.38
C PRO A 272 9.33 -3.26 -3.86
N ARG A 273 9.40 -2.16 -4.63
CA ARG A 273 10.65 -1.57 -5.10
C ARG A 273 10.74 -0.10 -4.75
N VAL A 274 11.89 0.26 -4.17
CA VAL A 274 12.23 1.65 -3.81
C VAL A 274 12.65 2.42 -5.07
N ARG A 275 12.21 3.68 -5.19
CA ARG A 275 12.55 4.58 -6.29
C ARG A 275 13.14 5.91 -5.82
#